data_AF-A0A4R4FDM9-F1
#
_entry.id   AF-A0A4R4FDM9-F1
#
_cell.length_a   1.000
_cell.length_b   1.000
_cell.length_c   1.000
_cell.angle_alpha   90.00
_cell.angle_beta   90.00
_cell.angle_gamma   90.00
#
_symmetry.space_group_name_H-M   'P 1'
#
loop_
_entity.id
_entity.type
_entity.pdbx_description
1 polymer ?
#
loop_
_entity_poly.entity_id
_entity_poly.type
_entity_poly.pdbx_seq_one_letter_code
_entity_poly.pdbx_strand_id
1 'polypeptide(L)'
;MARKIKTKNLVNTRLAANYGGWTYCTECGENIGYLCYATYDKVEFQYECNCGNHGSILIDFEDSVPGSPCDEELITIKNRLCCPKDSSPLITILSKKLKDYRLAITCKECESIYKKNAEVS
;
A
#
# COMPACT_ATOMS: atom_id res chain seq x y z
N MET A 1 7.32 16.94 8.89
CA MET A 1 6.00 17.62 8.86
C MET A 1 4.98 16.59 8.39
N ALA A 2 3.81 16.52 9.03
CA ALA A 2 2.75 15.62 8.58
C ALA A 2 2.16 16.16 7.27
N ARG A 3 2.05 15.31 6.24
CA ARG A 3 1.41 15.69 4.96
C ARG A 3 -0.08 15.88 5.19
N LYS A 4 -0.69 16.82 4.47
CA LYS A 4 -2.14 16.98 4.49
C LYS A 4 -2.76 15.93 3.60
N ILE A 5 -3.61 15.11 4.20
CA ILE A 5 -4.33 14.05 3.49
C ILE A 5 -5.48 14.72 2.73
N LYS A 6 -5.53 14.50 1.42
CA LYS A 6 -6.63 14.94 0.56
C LYS A 6 -7.79 13.95 0.61
N THR A 7 -7.47 12.66 0.48
CA THR A 7 -8.45 11.58 0.50
C THR A 7 -7.94 10.45 1.38
N LYS A 8 -8.79 9.97 2.28
CA LYS A 8 -8.55 8.76 3.07
C LYS A 8 -9.81 7.93 3.11
N ASN A 9 -9.80 6.80 2.45
CA ASN A 9 -10.86 5.82 2.52
C ASN A 9 -10.27 4.48 2.95
N LEU A 10 -10.79 3.94 4.05
CA LEU A 10 -10.41 2.64 4.58
C LEU A 10 -11.69 1.83 4.71
N VAL A 11 -11.82 0.77 3.92
CA VAL A 11 -12.96 -0.13 3.96
C VAL A 11 -12.48 -1.45 4.53
N ASN A 12 -13.09 -1.90 5.61
CA ASN A 12 -12.76 -3.18 6.25
C ASN A 12 -11.28 -3.35 6.63
N THR A 13 -10.60 -2.21 6.82
CA THR A 13 -9.17 -2.12 7.12
C THR A 13 -8.92 -1.06 8.18
N ARG A 14 -7.97 -1.30 9.07
CA ARG A 14 -7.53 -0.37 10.10
C ARG A 14 -6.04 -0.11 9.94
N LEU A 15 -5.65 1.16 10.04
CA LEU A 15 -4.24 1.56 10.14
C LEU A 15 -3.90 1.93 11.58
N ALA A 16 -2.69 1.57 12.02
CA ALA A 16 -2.18 1.92 13.35
C ALA A 16 -2.03 3.43 13.53
N ALA A 17 -1.68 4.17 12.47
CA ALA A 17 -1.71 5.61 12.50
C ALA A 17 -2.35 6.19 11.24
N ASN A 18 -2.19 7.51 11.07
CA ASN A 18 -3.12 8.28 10.27
C ASN A 18 -3.03 8.01 8.75
N TYR A 19 -1.83 7.82 8.22
CA TYR A 19 -1.58 7.55 6.79
C TYR A 19 -0.43 6.55 6.58
N GLY A 20 -0.28 5.63 7.52
CA GLY A 20 0.77 4.61 7.45
C GLY A 20 0.78 3.76 8.70
N GLY A 21 1.84 2.95 8.81
CA GLY A 21 2.06 2.06 9.93
C GLY A 21 1.50 0.68 9.66
N TRP A 22 1.28 -0.07 10.72
CA TRP A 22 0.71 -1.41 10.64
C TRP A 22 -0.72 -1.37 10.11
N THR A 23 -1.00 -2.26 9.18
CA THR A 23 -2.29 -2.41 8.53
C THR A 23 -2.94 -3.68 9.03
N TYR A 24 -4.20 -3.58 9.48
CA TYR A 24 -4.95 -4.69 10.05
C TYR A 24 -6.27 -4.88 9.32
N CYS A 25 -6.69 -6.13 9.17
CA CYS A 25 -8.05 -6.46 8.77
C CYS A 25 -9.01 -6.19 9.93
N THR A 26 -10.13 -5.50 9.70
CA THR A 26 -11.08 -5.18 10.80
C THR A 26 -11.88 -6.39 11.26
N GLU A 27 -12.09 -7.36 10.37
CA GLU A 27 -12.90 -8.56 10.66
C GLU A 27 -12.17 -9.53 11.58
N CYS A 28 -10.94 -9.93 11.23
CA CYS A 28 -10.17 -10.90 12.00
C CYS A 28 -9.11 -10.28 12.92
N GLY A 29 -8.86 -8.97 12.82
CA GLY A 29 -7.83 -8.27 13.60
C GLY A 29 -6.38 -8.62 13.23
N GLU A 30 -6.16 -9.45 12.21
CA GLU A 30 -4.84 -9.85 11.76
C GLU A 30 -4.07 -8.69 11.11
N ASN A 31 -2.76 -8.68 11.32
CA ASN A 31 -1.85 -7.78 10.64
C ASN A 31 -1.60 -8.29 9.23
N ILE A 32 -1.94 -7.49 8.23
CA ILE A 32 -1.82 -7.82 6.81
C ILE A 32 -0.68 -7.08 6.13
N GLY A 33 -0.02 -6.14 6.81
CA GLY A 33 1.06 -5.38 6.20
C GLY A 33 1.49 -4.14 6.99
N TYR A 34 2.37 -3.37 6.37
CA TYR A 34 2.87 -2.10 6.90
C TYR A 34 3.01 -1.08 5.78
N LEU A 35 2.36 0.07 5.91
CA LEU A 35 2.42 1.17 4.93
C LEU A 35 3.44 2.23 5.37
N CYS A 36 4.39 2.59 4.50
CA CYS A 36 5.46 3.52 4.83
C CYS A 36 5.01 4.98 4.70
N TYR A 37 5.06 5.77 5.77
CA TYR A 37 4.49 7.12 5.82
C TYR A 37 5.10 8.19 4.89
N ALA A 38 6.30 7.98 4.35
CA ALA A 38 7.10 9.08 3.80
C ALA A 38 7.43 8.96 2.30
N THR A 39 7.18 7.80 1.70
CA THR A 39 7.80 7.41 0.42
C THR A 39 6.80 7.27 -0.72
N TYR A 40 5.51 7.44 -0.44
CA TYR A 40 4.44 7.38 -1.44
C TYR A 40 3.56 8.63 -1.42
N ASP A 41 2.99 8.95 -2.57
CA ASP A 41 2.02 10.04 -2.78
C ASP A 41 0.58 9.54 -2.78
N LYS A 42 0.32 8.49 -3.54
CA LYS A 42 -1.00 7.87 -3.60
C LYS A 42 -0.86 6.37 -3.48
N VAL A 43 -1.71 5.76 -2.68
CA VAL A 43 -1.81 4.31 -2.54
C VAL A 43 -3.26 3.87 -2.67
N GLU A 44 -3.46 2.85 -3.49
CA GLU A 44 -4.69 2.12 -3.68
C GLU A 44 -4.38 0.64 -3.46
N PHE A 45 -4.82 0.11 -2.34
CA PHE A 45 -4.55 -1.28 -1.97
C PHE A 45 -5.87 -1.97 -1.68
N GLN A 46 -6.21 -2.97 -2.48
CA GLN A 46 -7.38 -3.83 -2.30
C GLN A 46 -6.89 -5.23 -1.98
N TYR A 47 -7.54 -5.91 -1.05
CA TYR A 47 -7.15 -7.27 -0.67
C TYR A 47 -8.35 -8.11 -0.27
N GLU A 48 -8.25 -9.42 -0.49
CA GLU A 48 -9.06 -10.43 0.18
C GLU A 48 -8.22 -11.06 1.28
N CYS A 49 -8.68 -10.96 2.53
CA CYS A 49 -8.04 -11.61 3.65
C CYS A 49 -8.41 -13.10 3.69
N ASN A 50 -7.57 -13.95 4.28
CA ASN A 50 -7.86 -15.38 4.44
C ASN A 50 -9.15 -15.68 5.21
N CYS A 51 -9.65 -14.72 6.02
CA CYS A 51 -10.95 -14.84 6.68
C CYS A 51 -12.16 -14.66 5.74
N GLY A 52 -11.94 -14.33 4.45
CA GLY A 52 -12.97 -14.06 3.45
C GLY A 52 -13.42 -12.60 3.38
N ASN A 53 -12.81 -11.71 4.16
CA ASN A 53 -13.13 -10.29 4.16
C ASN A 53 -12.39 -9.53 3.07
N HIS A 54 -13.09 -8.66 2.35
CA HIS A 54 -12.53 -7.76 1.34
C HIS A 54 -12.28 -6.38 1.93
N GLY A 55 -11.02 -5.96 1.96
CA GLY A 55 -10.61 -4.65 2.43
C GLY A 55 -10.02 -3.78 1.34
N SER A 56 -10.10 -2.47 1.55
CA SER A 56 -9.44 -1.52 0.66
C SER A 56 -8.90 -0.30 1.40
N ILE A 57 -7.80 0.23 0.89
CA ILE A 57 -7.11 1.43 1.35
C ILE A 57 -6.95 2.34 0.14
N LEU A 58 -7.47 3.55 0.26
CA LEU A 58 -7.20 4.64 -0.68
C LEU A 58 -6.70 5.82 0.14
N ILE A 59 -5.43 6.19 -0.06
CA ILE A 59 -4.85 7.38 0.57
C ILE A 59 -4.20 8.21 -0.53
N ASP A 60 -4.52 9.50 -0.52
CA ASP A 60 -4.00 10.51 -1.42
C ASP A 60 -3.72 11.80 -0.63
N PHE A 61 -2.62 12.49 -0.91
CA PHE A 61 -2.24 13.74 -0.26
C PHE A 61 -2.60 14.96 -1.12
N GLU A 62 -2.61 16.14 -0.50
CA GLU A 62 -2.85 17.40 -1.24
C GLU A 62 -1.66 17.76 -2.14
N ASP A 63 -0.45 17.41 -1.70
CA ASP A 63 0.80 17.65 -2.42
C ASP A 63 1.20 16.48 -3.35
N SER A 64 0.28 15.54 -3.60
CA SER A 64 0.53 14.42 -4.53
C SER A 64 0.75 14.94 -5.94
N VAL A 65 1.79 14.45 -6.61
CA VAL A 65 1.97 14.64 -8.05
C VAL A 65 1.21 13.55 -8.82
N PRO A 66 0.59 13.88 -9.98
CA PRO A 66 0.01 12.90 -10.88
C PRO A 66 1.17 12.11 -11.50
N GLY A 67 1.56 11.03 -10.84
CA GLY A 67 2.66 10.19 -11.27
C GLY A 67 2.47 9.59 -12.67
N SER A 68 3.55 9.10 -13.25
CA SER A 68 3.53 8.44 -14.55
C SER A 68 3.38 6.92 -14.38
N PRO A 69 2.51 6.24 -15.14
CA PRO A 69 2.46 4.78 -15.14
C PRO A 69 3.81 4.22 -15.60
N CYS A 70 4.30 3.19 -14.92
CA CYS A 70 5.49 2.47 -15.33
C CYS A 70 5.20 0.98 -15.47
N ASP A 71 5.90 0.33 -16.40
CA ASP A 71 5.82 -1.12 -16.61
C ASP A 71 6.80 -1.90 -15.72
N GLU A 72 7.60 -1.20 -14.91
CA GLU A 72 8.52 -1.81 -13.96
C GLU A 72 7.78 -2.40 -12.75
N GLU A 73 8.22 -3.55 -12.28
CA GLU A 73 7.69 -4.17 -11.06
C GLU A 73 8.40 -3.68 -9.80
N LEU A 74 7.66 -3.66 -8.68
CA LEU A 74 8.23 -3.36 -7.36
C LEU A 74 9.22 -4.45 -6.94
N ILE A 75 10.42 -4.03 -6.54
CA ILE A 75 11.44 -4.92 -5.99
C ILE A 75 11.12 -5.25 -4.53
N THR A 76 11.49 -6.44 -4.08
CA THR A 76 11.29 -6.85 -2.69
C THR A 76 12.63 -6.85 -1.95
N ILE A 77 12.81 -5.94 -0.99
CA ILE A 77 14.01 -5.86 -0.15
C ILE A 77 13.59 -6.12 1.30
N LYS A 78 14.12 -7.19 1.91
CA LYS A 78 13.80 -7.57 3.32
C LYS A 78 12.29 -7.63 3.59
N ASN A 79 11.53 -8.27 2.69
CA ASN A 79 10.06 -8.38 2.70
C ASN A 79 9.27 -7.08 2.46
N ARG A 80 9.93 -5.97 2.13
CA ARG A 80 9.27 -4.69 1.81
C ARG A 80 9.25 -4.52 0.30
N LEU A 81 8.11 -4.11 -0.24
CA LEU A 81 8.01 -3.64 -1.62
C LEU A 81 8.62 -2.25 -1.69
N CYS A 82 9.72 -2.15 -2.41
CA CYS A 82 10.48 -0.93 -2.62
C CYS A 82 10.39 -0.50 -4.07
N CYS A 83 10.61 0.80 -4.30
CA CYS A 83 10.77 1.33 -5.64
C CYS A 83 12.03 0.74 -6.31
N PRO A 84 11.97 0.26 -7.56
CA PRO A 84 13.16 -0.22 -8.29
C PRO A 84 14.18 0.88 -8.59
N LYS A 85 13.75 2.15 -8.71
CA LYS A 85 14.63 3.26 -9.11
C LYS A 85 15.49 3.81 -7.97
N ASP A 86 14.90 3.96 -6.79
CA ASP A 86 15.55 4.60 -5.64
C ASP A 86 15.62 3.69 -4.39
N SER A 87 15.09 2.46 -4.48
CA SER A 87 15.05 1.49 -3.37
C SER A 87 14.27 1.94 -2.13
N SER A 88 13.48 3.03 -2.21
CA SER A 88 12.66 3.47 -1.07
C SER A 88 11.58 2.45 -0.73
N PRO A 89 11.40 2.13 0.56
CA PRO A 89 10.35 1.22 1.00
C PRO A 89 8.99 1.89 0.89
N LEU A 90 8.07 1.32 0.12
CA LEU A 90 6.73 1.87 -0.10
C LEU A 90 5.69 1.20 0.80
N ILE A 91 5.65 -0.13 0.77
CA ILE A 91 4.69 -0.91 1.54
C ILE A 91 5.23 -2.33 1.78
N THR A 92 4.89 -2.92 2.91
CA THR A 92 5.08 -4.34 3.21
C THR A 92 3.73 -5.01 3.17
N ILE A 93 3.59 -6.08 2.39
CA ILE A 93 2.35 -6.86 2.32
C ILE A 93 2.66 -8.27 2.83
N LEU A 94 1.89 -8.73 3.81
CA LEU A 94 2.01 -10.08 4.34
C LEU A 94 1.14 -11.02 3.52
N SER A 95 1.60 -11.38 2.33
CA SER A 95 0.84 -12.19 1.37
C SER A 95 0.33 -13.51 1.95
N LYS A 96 1.02 -14.10 2.95
CA LYS A 96 0.56 -15.34 3.62
C LYS A 96 -0.77 -15.20 4.37
N LYS A 97 -1.20 -13.97 4.66
CA LYS A 97 -2.44 -13.66 5.40
C LYS A 97 -3.58 -13.23 4.46
N LEU A 98 -3.28 -13.12 3.17
CA LEU A 98 -4.18 -12.66 2.12
C LEU A 98 -4.35 -13.78 1.09
N LYS A 99 -5.55 -13.91 0.54
CA LYS A 99 -5.82 -14.80 -0.59
C LYS A 99 -5.48 -14.12 -1.91
N ASP A 100 -5.80 -12.85 -2.03
CA ASP A 100 -5.40 -12.05 -3.16
C ASP A 100 -5.25 -10.60 -2.75
N TYR A 101 -4.46 -9.87 -3.54
CA TYR A 101 -4.41 -8.43 -3.43
C TYR A 101 -4.07 -7.74 -4.73
N ARG A 102 -4.50 -6.50 -4.83
CA ARG A 102 -4.17 -5.54 -5.89
C ARG A 102 -3.63 -4.28 -5.24
N LEU A 103 -2.43 -3.90 -5.63
CA LEU A 103 -1.74 -2.72 -5.16
C LEU A 103 -1.49 -1.81 -6.36
N ALA A 104 -1.84 -0.54 -6.22
CA ALA A 104 -1.29 0.55 -7.02
C ALA A 104 -0.70 1.59 -6.06
N ILE A 105 0.57 1.94 -6.25
CA ILE A 105 1.25 2.90 -5.37
C ILE A 105 2.15 3.82 -6.19
N THR A 106 2.03 5.12 -5.93
CA THR A 106 2.83 6.16 -6.57
C THR A 106 4.01 6.46 -5.67
N CYS A 107 5.22 6.19 -6.14
CA CYS A 107 6.43 6.56 -5.41
C CYS A 107 6.60 8.08 -5.46
N LYS A 108 6.92 8.68 -4.32
CA LYS A 108 7.14 10.13 -4.21
C LYS A 108 8.43 10.59 -4.90
N GLU A 109 9.49 9.78 -4.84
CA GLU A 109 10.82 10.17 -5.31
C GLU A 109 10.94 10.10 -6.84
N CYS A 110 10.41 9.03 -7.44
CA CYS A 110 10.51 8.81 -8.89
C CYS A 110 9.19 9.08 -9.63
N GLU A 111 8.15 9.51 -8.91
CA GLU A 111 6.81 9.84 -9.41
C GLU A 111 6.18 8.72 -10.26
N SER A 112 6.67 7.48 -10.13
CA SER A 112 6.23 6.36 -10.95
C SER A 112 5.11 5.60 -10.22
N ILE A 113 4.07 5.24 -10.97
CA ILE A 113 2.91 4.48 -10.48
C ILE A 113 3.17 3.01 -10.72
N TYR A 114 3.47 2.30 -9.64
CA TYR A 114 3.70 0.87 -9.64
C TYR A 114 2.40 0.11 -9.38
N LYS A 115 2.20 -0.99 -10.11
CA LYS A 115 1.07 -1.89 -9.91
C LYS A 115 1.58 -3.28 -9.57
N LYS A 116 0.91 -3.95 -8.64
CA LYS A 116 1.20 -5.33 -8.26
C LYS A 116 -0.08 -6.06 -7.91
N ASN A 117 -0.34 -7.13 -8.64
CA ASN A 117 -1.43 -8.05 -8.35
C ASN A 117 -0.79 -9.37 -7.92
N ALA A 118 -1.27 -9.96 -6.83
CA ALA A 118 -0.86 -11.30 -6.46
C ALA A 118 -2.09 -12.12 -6.07
N GLU A 119 -2.17 -13.31 -6.64
CA GLU A 119 -3.14 -14.34 -6.30
C GLU A 119 -2.39 -15.40 -5.49
N VAL A 120 -2.78 -15.57 -4.24
CA VAL A 120 -2.22 -16.53 -3.30
C VAL A 120 -3.21 -17.69 -3.21
N SER A 121 -3.05 -18.65 -4.13
CA SER A 121 -3.83 -19.89 -4.20
C SER A 121 -3.47 -20.87 -3.09
#